data_AF-A0A257JAA3-F1
#
_entry.id   AF-A0A257JAA3-F1
#
_cell.length_a   1.000
_cell.length_b   1.000
_cell.length_c   1.000
_cell.angle_alpha   90.00
_cell.angle_beta   90.00
_cell.angle_gamma   90.00
#
_symmetry.space_group_name_H-M   'P 1'
#
loop_
_entity.id
_entity.type
_entity.pdbx_description
1 polymer ?
#
loop_
_entity_poly.entity_id
_entity_poly.type
_entity_poly.pdbx_seq_one_letter_code
_entity_poly.pdbx_strand_id
1 'polypeptide(L)'
;MGRDVVNLLDALGLDQVDFCGLSLGGMTGQWLGVFAPERVRRLVLANTSAYMGPPTGWQERMDRVRREGLAAIADAVVARWFTPAFAGSPATAEVLANLLTIDPAGYAGCCAAIRDMDLRPIIALIDRPTLVISGLQDPATPPEHAALLHRAITGS
;
A
#
# COMPACT_ATOMS: atom_id res chain seq x y z
N MET A 1 -2.01 -11.67 0.15
CA MET A 1 -1.48 -10.51 0.89
C MET A 1 -1.83 -10.55 2.38
N GLY A 2 -3.06 -10.21 2.80
CA GLY A 2 -3.41 -10.19 4.24
C GLY A 2 -3.23 -11.53 4.96
N ARG A 3 -3.70 -12.63 4.34
CA ARG A 3 -3.46 -13.99 4.86
C ARG A 3 -1.98 -14.37 4.95
N ASP A 4 -1.11 -13.81 4.11
CA ASP A 4 0.31 -14.10 4.16
C ASP A 4 0.93 -13.53 5.45
N VAL A 5 0.44 -12.36 5.90
CA VAL A 5 0.82 -11.81 7.21
C VAL A 5 0.34 -12.72 8.34
N VAL A 6 -0.93 -13.17 8.31
CA VAL A 6 -1.48 -14.09 9.33
C VAL A 6 -0.65 -15.37 9.41
N ASN A 7 -0.36 -15.99 8.27
CA ASN A 7 0.47 -17.20 8.20
C ASN A 7 1.89 -16.98 8.72
N LEU A 8 2.47 -15.80 8.45
CA LEU A 8 3.79 -15.45 8.98
C LEU A 8 3.77 -15.30 10.51
N LEU A 9 2.73 -14.67 11.06
CA LEU A 9 2.56 -14.55 12.50
C LEU A 9 2.40 -15.93 13.15
N ASP A 10 1.64 -16.84 12.53
CA ASP A 10 1.50 -18.22 13.01
C ASP A 10 2.84 -18.96 12.99
N ALA A 11 3.60 -18.85 11.90
CA ALA A 11 4.92 -19.46 11.77
C ALA A 11 5.94 -18.93 12.80
N LEU A 12 5.77 -17.68 13.23
CA LEU A 12 6.61 -17.04 14.25
C LEU A 12 6.07 -17.25 15.69
N GLY A 13 4.90 -17.85 15.87
CA GLY A 13 4.26 -18.00 17.18
C GLY A 13 3.83 -16.67 17.80
N LEU A 14 3.44 -15.69 16.97
CA LEU A 14 3.01 -14.37 17.40
C LEU A 14 1.49 -14.26 17.36
N ASP A 15 0.87 -14.15 18.54
CA ASP A 15 -0.60 -14.03 18.63
C ASP A 15 -1.09 -12.66 18.13
N GLN A 16 -0.42 -11.58 18.55
CA GLN A 16 -0.84 -10.20 18.24
C GLN A 16 0.34 -9.25 18.05
N VAL A 17 0.25 -8.35 17.07
CA VAL A 17 1.31 -7.37 16.75
C VAL A 17 0.74 -5.95 16.57
N ASP A 18 1.59 -4.94 16.73
CA ASP A 18 1.31 -3.64 16.11
C ASP A 18 1.72 -3.74 14.63
N PHE A 19 0.90 -3.22 13.72
CA PHE A 19 1.14 -3.34 12.29
C PHE A 19 1.27 -1.95 11.65
N CYS A 20 2.41 -1.70 11.00
CA CYS A 20 2.64 -0.49 10.22
C CYS A 20 2.75 -0.85 8.73
N GLY A 21 1.83 -0.30 7.94
CA GLY A 21 1.76 -0.55 6.50
C GLY A 21 1.89 0.74 5.70
N LEU A 22 2.81 0.74 4.74
CA LEU A 22 2.98 1.82 3.76
C LEU A 22 2.32 1.45 2.42
N SER A 23 1.51 2.34 1.84
CA SER A 23 0.86 2.14 0.53
C SER A 23 0.09 0.80 0.44
N LEU A 24 0.45 -0.11 -0.46
CA LEU A 24 -0.14 -1.46 -0.50
C LEU A 24 -0.03 -2.22 0.84
N GLY A 25 1.03 -1.98 1.62
CA GLY A 25 1.14 -2.47 2.99
C GLY A 25 0.05 -1.88 3.90
N GLY A 26 -0.31 -0.61 3.71
CA GLY A 26 -1.43 0.03 4.41
C GLY A 26 -2.77 -0.54 3.99
N MET A 27 -2.99 -0.86 2.71
CA MET A 27 -4.16 -1.61 2.25
C MET A 27 -4.24 -3.00 2.90
N THR A 28 -3.09 -3.67 3.05
CA THR A 28 -2.98 -4.94 3.77
C THR A 28 -3.31 -4.77 5.26
N GLY A 29 -2.84 -3.70 5.90
CA GLY A 29 -3.17 -3.35 7.28
C GLY A 29 -4.66 -3.10 7.51
N GLN A 30 -5.32 -2.43 6.56
CA GLN A 30 -6.77 -2.25 6.59
C GLN A 30 -7.51 -3.58 6.47
N TRP A 31 -7.06 -4.47 5.58
CA TRP A 31 -7.61 -5.82 5.48
C TRP A 31 -7.44 -6.59 6.80
N LEU A 32 -6.28 -6.52 7.44
CA LEU A 32 -6.05 -7.15 8.75
C LEU A 32 -6.98 -6.56 9.83
N GLY A 33 -7.14 -5.24 9.85
CA GLY A 33 -8.03 -4.56 10.79
C GLY A 33 -9.50 -4.97 10.68
N VAL A 34 -9.95 -5.39 9.49
CA VAL A 34 -11.33 -5.84 9.26
C VAL A 34 -11.49 -7.35 9.42
N PHE A 35 -10.57 -8.13 8.86
CA PHE A 35 -10.74 -9.59 8.69
C PHE A 35 -9.91 -10.45 9.65
N ALA A 36 -8.96 -9.84 10.37
CA ALA A 36 -8.17 -10.51 11.41
C ALA A 36 -7.87 -9.55 12.60
N PRO A 37 -8.89 -8.82 13.13
CA PRO A 37 -8.67 -7.81 14.17
C PRO A 37 -8.03 -8.38 15.45
N GLU A 38 -8.24 -9.67 15.74
CA GLU A 38 -7.63 -10.39 16.85
C GLU A 38 -6.10 -10.48 16.74
N ARG A 39 -5.54 -10.33 15.53
CA ARG A 39 -4.09 -10.39 15.27
C ARG A 39 -3.42 -9.02 15.38
N VAL A 40 -4.18 -7.95 15.53
CA VAL A 40 -3.68 -6.57 15.48
C VAL A 40 -3.99 -5.82 16.78
N ARG A 41 -2.94 -5.29 17.43
CA ARG A 41 -3.05 -4.41 18.61
C ARG A 41 -3.34 -2.97 18.22
N ARG A 42 -2.52 -2.42 17.32
CA ARG A 42 -2.60 -1.04 16.79
C ARG A 42 -2.22 -1.04 15.32
N LEU A 43 -2.79 -0.09 14.58
CA LEU A 43 -2.53 0.10 13.15
C LEU A 43 -1.81 1.44 12.90
N VAL A 44 -0.83 1.42 12.00
CA VAL A 44 -0.31 2.62 11.34
C VAL A 44 -0.52 2.46 9.85
N LEU A 45 -1.31 3.37 9.27
CA LEU A 45 -1.67 3.42 7.86
C LEU A 45 -0.95 4.61 7.22
N ALA A 46 0.19 4.37 6.58
CA ALA A 46 1.05 5.42 6.04
C ALA A 46 0.94 5.50 4.51
N ASN A 47 0.67 6.68 3.96
CA ASN A 47 0.63 6.96 2.52
C ASN A 47 -0.14 5.87 1.75
N THR A 48 -1.39 5.65 2.16
CA THR A 48 -2.25 4.56 1.70
C THR A 48 -3.66 5.07 1.42
N SER A 49 -4.50 4.21 0.83
CA SER A 49 -5.91 4.48 0.58
C SER A 49 -6.79 3.27 0.90
N ALA A 50 -8.08 3.49 1.11
CA ALA A 50 -9.09 2.44 1.07
C ALA A 50 -9.46 2.02 -0.36
N TYR A 51 -9.15 2.87 -1.36
CA TYR A 51 -9.43 2.61 -2.77
C TYR A 51 -8.48 3.41 -3.67
N MET A 52 -7.93 2.78 -4.71
CA MET A 52 -7.00 3.41 -5.65
C MET A 52 -7.51 3.30 -7.09
N GLY A 53 -8.72 3.78 -7.37
CA GLY A 53 -9.28 3.74 -8.72
C GLY A 53 -8.73 4.78 -9.71
N PRO A 54 -9.16 4.71 -10.98
CA PRO A 54 -9.98 3.63 -11.55
C PRO A 54 -9.17 2.35 -11.83
N PRO A 55 -9.82 1.17 -11.88
CA PRO A 55 -9.16 -0.11 -12.16
C PRO A 55 -8.37 -0.16 -13.48
N THR A 56 -8.78 0.62 -14.48
CA THR A 56 -8.17 0.66 -15.81
C THR A 56 -6.70 1.06 -15.77
N GLY A 57 -6.31 2.02 -14.93
CA GLY A 57 -4.91 2.44 -14.81
C GLY A 57 -4.00 1.33 -14.26
N TRP A 58 -4.51 0.49 -13.36
CA TRP A 58 -3.77 -0.68 -12.87
C TRP A 58 -3.70 -1.79 -13.92
N GLN A 59 -4.77 -1.98 -14.70
CA GLN A 59 -4.77 -2.92 -15.81
C GLN A 59 -3.72 -2.54 -16.87
N GLU A 60 -3.71 -1.28 -17.31
CA GLU A 60 -2.72 -0.76 -18.26
C GLU A 60 -1.29 -0.93 -17.74
N ARG A 61 -1.07 -0.65 -16.45
CA ARG A 61 0.23 -0.85 -15.79
C ARG A 61 0.65 -2.32 -15.79
N MET A 62 -0.24 -3.24 -15.45
CA MET A 62 0.04 -4.68 -15.50
C MET A 62 0.40 -5.14 -16.91
N ASP A 63 -0.37 -4.71 -17.91
CA ASP A 63 -0.16 -5.11 -19.29
C ASP A 63 1.17 -4.57 -19.82
N ARG A 64 1.52 -3.33 -19.47
CA ARG A 64 2.82 -2.75 -19.81
C ARG A 64 3.97 -3.51 -19.15
N VAL A 65 3.89 -3.81 -17.86
CA VAL A 65 4.93 -4.56 -17.12
C VAL A 65 5.12 -5.97 -17.70
N ARG A 66 4.03 -6.65 -18.08
CA ARG A 66 4.12 -7.99 -18.69
C ARG A 66 4.77 -7.98 -20.06
N ARG A 67 4.53 -6.94 -20.87
CA ARG A 67 5.10 -6.82 -22.22
C ARG A 67 6.54 -6.31 -22.21
N GLU A 68 6.82 -5.29 -21.40
CA GLU A 68 8.01 -4.45 -21.52
C GLU A 68 8.93 -4.53 -20.28
N GLY A 69 8.51 -5.24 -19.23
CA GLY A 69 9.23 -5.33 -17.97
C GLY A 69 9.11 -4.08 -17.09
N LEU A 70 9.77 -4.10 -15.93
CA LEU A 70 9.73 -3.00 -14.94
C LEU A 70 10.42 -1.74 -15.45
N ALA A 71 11.46 -1.87 -16.27
CA ALA A 71 12.21 -0.73 -16.81
C ALA A 71 11.30 0.27 -17.56
N ALA A 72 10.23 -0.22 -18.20
CA ALA A 72 9.28 0.64 -18.91
C ALA A 72 8.51 1.60 -18.00
N ILE A 73 8.34 1.27 -16.71
CA ILE A 73 7.55 2.08 -15.77
C ILE A 73 8.38 2.66 -14.62
N ALA A 74 9.64 2.25 -14.48
CA ALA A 74 10.43 2.47 -13.28
C ALA A 74 10.62 3.96 -12.95
N ASP A 75 11.06 4.77 -13.92
CA ASP A 75 11.27 6.20 -13.72
C ASP A 75 9.97 6.92 -13.34
N ALA A 76 8.87 6.59 -14.02
CA ALA A 76 7.56 7.20 -13.73
C ALA A 76 7.01 6.79 -12.36
N VAL A 77 7.33 5.58 -11.88
CA VAL A 77 6.98 5.13 -10.53
C VAL A 77 7.82 5.86 -9.48
N VAL A 78 9.14 5.91 -9.64
CA VAL A 78 10.05 6.54 -8.69
C VAL A 78 9.81 8.05 -8.61
N ALA A 79 9.55 8.71 -9.74
CA ALA A 79 9.21 10.14 -9.77
C ALA A 79 7.95 10.49 -8.98
N ARG A 80 7.03 9.53 -8.74
CA ARG A 80 5.85 9.72 -7.89
C ARG A 80 6.12 9.50 -6.41
N TRP A 81 7.22 8.84 -6.05
CA TRP A 81 7.56 8.52 -4.66
C TRP A 81 8.36 9.62 -3.97
N PHE A 82 9.00 10.50 -4.74
CA PHE A 82 9.89 11.52 -4.22
C PHE A 82 9.51 12.91 -4.72
N THR A 83 9.70 13.92 -3.86
CA THR A 83 9.51 15.31 -4.26
C THR A 83 10.58 15.73 -5.26
N PRO A 84 10.33 16.76 -6.10
CA PRO A 84 11.35 17.28 -7.01
C PRO A 84 12.66 17.68 -6.32
N ALA A 85 12.57 18.16 -5.07
CA ALA A 85 13.74 18.55 -4.27
C ALA A 85 14.58 17.36 -3.80
N PHE A 86 14.01 16.15 -3.73
CA PHE A 86 14.70 14.93 -3.32
C PHE A 86 15.11 14.05 -4.51
N ALA A 87 14.63 14.37 -5.71
CA ALA A 87 14.97 13.68 -6.95
C ALA A 87 16.48 13.76 -7.24
N GLY A 88 17.05 12.66 -7.72
CA GLY A 88 18.49 12.57 -8.03
C GLY A 88 19.38 12.34 -6.80
N SER A 89 18.81 12.23 -5.60
CA SER A 89 19.59 11.83 -4.41
C SER A 89 20.02 10.35 -4.50
N PRO A 90 21.09 9.95 -3.77
CA PRO A 90 21.52 8.55 -3.72
C PRO A 90 20.40 7.58 -3.31
N ALA A 91 19.51 8.00 -2.42
CA ALA A 91 18.36 7.20 -1.99
C ALA A 91 17.37 6.95 -3.15
N THR A 92 17.13 7.95 -4.02
CA THR A 92 16.26 7.73 -5.19
C THR A 92 16.89 6.77 -6.21
N ALA A 93 18.22 6.82 -6.38
CA ALA A 93 18.93 5.90 -7.24
C ALA A 93 18.91 4.45 -6.71
N GLU A 94 19.09 4.27 -5.40
CA GLU A 94 18.97 2.96 -4.74
C GLU A 94 17.56 2.38 -4.90
N VAL A 95 16.53 3.19 -4.69
CA VAL A 95 15.14 2.77 -4.84
C VAL A 95 14.81 2.39 -6.29
N LEU A 96 15.32 3.15 -7.26
CA LEU A 96 15.20 2.79 -8.68
C LEU A 96 15.89 1.45 -8.99
N ALA A 97 17.13 1.26 -8.51
CA ALA A 97 17.87 0.01 -8.70
C ALA A 97 17.11 -1.18 -8.09
N ASN A 98 16.57 -1.03 -6.87
CA ASN A 98 15.77 -2.06 -6.23
C ASN A 98 14.46 -2.36 -6.97
N LEU A 99 13.78 -1.34 -7.51
CA LEU A 99 12.57 -1.56 -8.32
C LEU A 99 12.86 -2.40 -9.57
N LEU A 100 14.02 -2.22 -10.19
CA LEU A 100 14.42 -2.96 -11.39
C LEU A 100 14.77 -4.44 -11.12
N THR A 101 14.99 -4.84 -9.86
CA THR A 101 15.22 -6.26 -9.51
C THR A 101 13.94 -7.02 -9.19
N ILE A 102 12.80 -6.34 -9.10
CA ILE A 102 11.51 -6.98 -8.79
C ILE A 102 11.05 -7.84 -9.97
N ASP A 103 10.60 -9.06 -9.66
CA ASP A 103 9.96 -9.95 -10.62
C ASP A 103 8.71 -9.29 -11.24
N PRO A 104 8.62 -9.15 -12.58
CA PRO A 104 7.47 -8.56 -13.27
C PRO A 104 6.13 -9.22 -12.93
N ALA A 105 6.11 -10.54 -12.75
CA ALA A 105 4.87 -11.25 -12.41
C ALA A 105 4.41 -10.91 -10.99
N GLY A 106 5.34 -10.88 -10.02
CA GLY A 106 5.08 -10.40 -8.66
C GLY A 106 4.55 -8.97 -8.62
N TYR A 107 5.20 -8.04 -9.35
CA TYR A 107 4.74 -6.65 -9.44
C TYR A 107 3.33 -6.55 -10.03
N ALA A 108 3.05 -7.29 -11.12
CA ALA A 108 1.73 -7.33 -11.72
C ALA A 108 0.68 -7.93 -10.76
N GLY A 109 1.05 -8.94 -9.96
CA GLY A 109 0.20 -9.48 -8.90
C GLY A 109 -0.19 -8.44 -7.84
N CYS A 110 0.78 -7.63 -7.40
CA CYS A 110 0.51 -6.50 -6.50
C CYS A 110 -0.41 -5.45 -7.15
N CYS A 111 -0.23 -5.15 -8.44
CA CYS A 111 -1.13 -4.25 -9.15
C CYS A 111 -2.55 -4.81 -9.24
N ALA A 112 -2.72 -6.11 -9.45
CA ALA A 112 -4.03 -6.77 -9.45
C ALA A 112 -4.71 -6.66 -8.08
N ALA A 113 -3.96 -6.88 -7.00
CA ALA A 113 -4.47 -6.69 -5.65
C ALA A 113 -4.97 -5.26 -5.42
N ILE A 114 -4.19 -4.24 -5.82
CA ILE A 114 -4.62 -2.83 -5.69
C ILE A 114 -5.85 -2.54 -6.55
N ARG A 115 -5.88 -3.02 -7.80
CA ARG A 115 -6.99 -2.84 -8.75
C ARG A 115 -8.32 -3.31 -8.16
N ASP A 116 -8.30 -4.46 -7.50
CA ASP A 116 -9.51 -5.16 -7.06
C ASP A 116 -9.94 -4.79 -5.63
N MET A 117 -9.10 -4.06 -4.88
CA MET A 117 -9.40 -3.65 -3.52
C MET A 117 -10.19 -2.33 -3.49
N ASP A 118 -11.45 -2.44 -3.03
CA ASP A 118 -12.25 -1.32 -2.55
C ASP A 118 -12.71 -1.61 -1.12
N LEU A 119 -12.00 -1.04 -0.15
CA LEU A 119 -12.29 -1.20 1.27
C LEU A 119 -13.25 -0.12 1.81
N ARG A 120 -13.62 0.89 1.01
CA ARG A 120 -14.50 1.99 1.46
C ARG A 120 -15.81 1.50 2.10
N PRO A 121 -16.48 0.45 1.61
CA PRO A 121 -17.73 -0.03 2.20
C PRO A 121 -17.57 -0.66 3.59
N ILE A 122 -16.37 -1.13 3.93
CA ILE A 122 -16.11 -1.94 5.12
C ILE A 122 -15.08 -1.34 6.07
N ILE A 123 -14.42 -0.25 5.68
CA ILE A 123 -13.29 0.31 6.45
C ILE A 123 -13.72 0.83 7.84
N ALA A 124 -14.99 1.21 8.00
CA ALA A 124 -15.56 1.62 9.29
C ALA A 124 -15.70 0.46 10.29
N LEU A 125 -15.49 -0.79 9.87
CA LEU A 125 -15.46 -1.95 10.75
C LEU A 125 -14.14 -2.10 11.53
N ILE A 126 -13.10 -1.32 11.19
CA ILE A 126 -11.86 -1.30 11.97
C ILE A 126 -12.15 -0.67 13.34
N ASP A 127 -11.92 -1.45 14.39
CA ASP A 127 -12.12 -1.07 15.79
C ASP A 127 -10.81 -0.97 16.59
N ARG A 128 -9.66 -1.11 15.91
CA ARG A 128 -8.33 -1.01 16.51
C ARG A 128 -7.84 0.44 16.53
N PRO A 129 -7.12 0.89 17.59
CA PRO A 129 -6.46 2.19 17.58
C PRO A 129 -5.57 2.35 16.35
N THR A 130 -5.81 3.40 15.57
CA THR A 130 -5.22 3.58 14.25
C THR A 130 -4.59 4.96 14.13
N LEU A 131 -3.37 5.04 13.61
CA LEU A 131 -2.72 6.28 13.19
C LEU A 131 -2.70 6.34 11.66
N VAL A 132 -3.17 7.44 11.09
CA VAL A 132 -3.09 7.69 9.64
C VAL A 132 -2.02 8.74 9.34
N ILE A 133 -1.05 8.39 8.48
CA ILE A 133 0.04 9.29 8.05
C ILE A 133 -0.12 9.55 6.55
N SER A 134 0.00 10.82 6.12
CA SER A 134 0.00 11.18 4.70
C SER A 134 1.09 12.19 4.36
N GLY A 135 1.59 12.10 3.14
CA GLY A 135 2.48 13.08 2.54
C GLY A 135 1.69 14.14 1.79
N LEU A 136 1.95 15.42 2.10
CA LEU A 136 1.29 16.56 1.45
C LEU A 136 1.50 16.61 -0.08
N GLN A 137 2.60 16.01 -0.57
CA GLN A 137 2.99 16.02 -1.97
C GLN A 137 2.82 14.64 -2.64
N ASP A 138 2.04 13.72 -2.04
CA ASP A 138 1.84 12.37 -2.57
C ASP A 138 0.78 12.36 -3.69
N PRO A 139 1.14 12.13 -4.96
CA PRO A 139 0.18 12.06 -6.05
C PRO A 139 -0.45 10.67 -6.24
N ALA A 140 0.00 9.65 -5.52
CA ALA A 140 -0.55 8.30 -5.57
C ALA A 140 -1.64 8.09 -4.52
N THR A 141 -1.41 8.60 -3.31
CA THR A 141 -2.37 8.58 -2.21
C THR A 141 -2.45 9.97 -1.58
N PRO A 142 -3.14 10.92 -2.25
CA PRO A 142 -3.16 12.30 -1.80
C PRO A 142 -3.86 12.45 -0.44
N PRO A 143 -3.65 13.57 0.29
CA PRO A 143 -4.14 13.75 1.66
C PRO A 143 -5.64 13.48 1.86
N GLU A 144 -6.46 13.66 0.82
CA GLU A 144 -7.90 13.35 0.85
C GLU A 144 -8.19 11.88 1.11
N HIS A 145 -7.30 10.98 0.67
CA HIS A 145 -7.40 9.55 0.93
C HIS A 145 -7.20 9.26 2.43
N ALA A 146 -6.20 9.89 3.05
CA ALA A 146 -5.98 9.78 4.49
C ALA A 146 -7.12 10.44 5.28
N ALA A 147 -7.63 11.58 4.83
CA ALA A 147 -8.79 12.22 5.45
C ALA A 147 -10.05 11.33 5.39
N LEU A 148 -10.23 10.55 4.32
CA LEU A 148 -11.29 9.55 4.23
C LEU A 148 -11.10 8.44 5.26
N LEU A 149 -9.88 7.88 5.37
CA LEU A 149 -9.57 6.85 6.35
C LEU A 149 -9.84 7.35 7.77
N HIS A 150 -9.34 8.53 8.11
CA HIS A 150 -9.50 9.14 9.43
C HIS A 150 -10.98 9.38 9.79
N ARG A 151 -11.79 9.87 8.84
CA ARG A 151 -13.23 10.06 9.06
C ARG A 151 -14.00 8.74 9.23
N ALA A 152 -13.57 7.68 8.55
CA ALA A 152 -14.30 6.42 8.54
C ALA A 152 -13.91 5.49 9.70
N ILE A 153 -12.67 5.54 10.17
CA ILE A 153 -12.15 4.71 11.27
C ILE A 153 -12.33 5.46 12.59
N THR A 154 -13.17 4.93 13.47
CA THR A 154 -13.50 5.58 14.75
C THR A 154 -12.27 5.65 15.65
N GLY A 155 -11.95 6.85 16.15
CA GLY A 155 -10.83 7.04 17.08
C GLY A 155 -9.43 6.99 16.45
N SER A 156 -9.35 7.18 15.13
CA SER A 156 -8.09 7.36 14.41
C SER A 156 -7.63 8.81 14.33
#